data_AF-A0A2V6UQ36-F1
#
_entry.id   AF-A0A2V6UQ36-F1
#
_cell.length_a   1.000
_cell.length_b   1.000
_cell.length_c   1.000
_cell.angle_alpha   90.00
_cell.angle_beta   90.00
_cell.angle_gamma   90.00
#
_symmetry.space_group_name_H-M   'P 1'
#
loop_
_entity.id
_entity.type
_entity.pdbx_description
1 polymer ?
#
loop_
_entity_poly.entity_id
_entity_poly.type
_entity_poly.pdbx_seq_one_letter_code
_entity_poly.pdbx_strand_id
1 'polypeptide(L)'
;MNIRKRARALTVCTSLGILVYSASFLPSLGWAEIGSGVPTDAQLLMQRVTERGQGFFVVAVPPSLAVLRPVERVPRHKFGVVGPFPLTLKDLDALIYPSATPDERAAVLEGMTFFTTPHTAEEGAGPMANQPFCLGCHTSSAEAIHGAGLVSAPCPHGSTCVSLVSRAARSTPTNFKFTAGDATSGGRAADHLDASNDTGRTAAFTLFGDFSPSTNFFDPLDGSTLNTVTGSVSQPFGGFVQHTRPSIPQCVADRIPTIMEDHNLGVIDPATGLSLIGFRRSVGERAGPPYIGRGLMEAVPNADILSNEDAGDLKGHNSSLGNFAVSLGCTSDCISGRHNEIPKNARFASGLGRFGLRANGAEIIQFVIGGLQGELGFTSDIDLREINLPDIDDDPVRPACEAAVDAHASNAPEVFLSTPFSERNHIRLVSPPEFGDTLLGLLKSRDPSEPRSEESAGARVQRGAMLFGIDLMAFANRMIPGRMPATGDDGLDLNAINQADRKLNCVGC
;
A
#
# COMPACT_ATOMS: atom_id res chain seq x y z
N MET A 1 -24.14 -54.32 -26.58
CA MET A 1 -23.76 -52.96 -26.14
C MET A 1 -23.78 -52.04 -27.36
N ASN A 2 -24.63 -51.01 -27.35
CA ASN A 2 -25.09 -50.27 -28.53
C ASN A 2 -23.99 -49.35 -29.13
N ILE A 3 -23.88 -49.28 -30.46
CA ILE A 3 -22.82 -48.57 -31.23
C ILE A 3 -22.67 -47.10 -30.80
N ARG A 4 -23.76 -46.45 -30.41
CA ARG A 4 -23.75 -45.06 -29.88
C ARG A 4 -22.99 -44.89 -28.56
N LYS A 5 -22.92 -45.92 -27.70
CA LYS A 5 -22.14 -45.87 -26.45
C LYS A 5 -20.64 -46.02 -26.71
N ARG A 6 -20.25 -46.81 -27.72
CA ARG A 6 -18.83 -46.93 -28.14
C ARG A 6 -18.31 -45.65 -28.78
N ALA A 7 -19.12 -44.98 -29.60
CA ALA A 7 -18.76 -43.69 -30.17
C ALA A 7 -18.54 -42.62 -29.09
N ARG A 8 -19.44 -42.50 -28.11
CA ARG A 8 -19.28 -41.53 -27.00
C ARG A 8 -18.10 -41.83 -26.09
N ALA A 9 -17.85 -43.11 -25.77
CA ALA A 9 -16.67 -43.50 -24.98
C ALA A 9 -15.36 -43.20 -25.74
N LEU A 10 -15.33 -43.44 -27.05
CA LEU A 10 -14.17 -43.15 -27.88
C LEU A 10 -13.92 -41.64 -27.99
N THR A 11 -14.96 -40.81 -28.14
CA THR A 11 -14.83 -39.34 -28.16
C THR A 11 -14.35 -38.78 -26.82
N VAL A 12 -14.84 -39.31 -25.69
CA VAL A 12 -14.39 -38.88 -24.34
C VAL A 12 -12.95 -39.33 -24.07
N CYS A 13 -12.56 -40.55 -24.45
CA CYS A 13 -11.19 -41.02 -24.30
C CYS A 13 -10.20 -40.32 -25.24
N THR A 14 -10.62 -39.93 -26.46
CA THR A 14 -9.75 -39.12 -27.35
C THR A 14 -9.67 -37.67 -26.91
N SER A 15 -10.72 -37.08 -26.34
CA SER A 15 -10.64 -35.71 -25.80
C SER A 15 -9.85 -35.63 -24.49
N LEU A 16 -9.95 -36.61 -23.58
CA LEU A 16 -9.05 -36.71 -22.42
C LEU A 16 -7.61 -37.05 -22.83
N GLY A 17 -7.43 -37.95 -23.81
CA GLY A 17 -6.10 -38.28 -24.35
C GLY A 17 -5.42 -37.07 -25.00
N ILE A 18 -6.16 -36.25 -25.74
CA ILE A 18 -5.62 -35.02 -26.36
C ILE A 18 -5.33 -33.94 -25.29
N LEU A 19 -6.15 -33.80 -24.25
CA LEU A 19 -5.89 -32.87 -23.13
C LEU A 19 -4.64 -33.27 -22.30
N VAL A 20 -4.46 -34.57 -22.03
CA VAL A 20 -3.29 -35.06 -21.28
C VAL A 20 -2.03 -35.04 -22.15
N TYR A 21 -2.14 -35.33 -23.45
CA TYR A 21 -0.98 -35.33 -24.36
C TYR A 21 -0.54 -33.91 -24.77
N SER A 22 -1.46 -32.93 -24.81
CA SER A 22 -1.10 -31.51 -25.01
C SER A 22 -0.46 -30.87 -23.78
N ALA A 23 -0.80 -31.32 -22.56
CA ALA A 23 -0.11 -30.92 -21.34
C ALA A 23 1.31 -31.51 -21.20
N SER A 24 1.63 -32.59 -21.91
CA SER A 24 2.90 -33.32 -21.79
C SER A 24 3.96 -32.95 -22.84
N PHE A 25 3.59 -32.16 -23.85
CA PHE A 25 4.44 -31.77 -24.99
C PHE A 25 4.49 -30.26 -25.25
N LEU A 26 4.03 -29.44 -24.30
CA LEU A 26 4.56 -28.10 -24.22
C LEU A 26 6.00 -28.26 -23.71
N PRO A 27 7.05 -28.01 -24.53
CA PRO A 27 8.33 -27.68 -23.91
C PRO A 27 8.04 -26.56 -22.93
N SER A 28 8.67 -26.59 -21.74
CA SER A 28 8.70 -25.48 -20.77
C SER A 28 8.52 -24.18 -21.54
N LEU A 29 7.31 -23.61 -21.50
CA LEU A 29 7.06 -22.31 -22.11
C LEU A 29 8.15 -21.44 -21.52
N GLY A 30 9.06 -20.96 -22.37
CA GLY A 30 10.05 -19.99 -21.93
C GLY A 30 9.26 -18.90 -21.24
N TRP A 31 9.48 -18.80 -19.94
CA TRP A 31 8.90 -17.88 -18.97
C TRP A 31 8.44 -16.61 -19.67
N ALA A 32 7.15 -16.57 -20.01
CA ALA A 32 6.61 -15.39 -20.67
C ALA A 32 6.47 -14.34 -19.58
N GLU A 33 7.28 -13.29 -19.67
CA GLU A 33 7.18 -12.13 -18.78
C GLU A 33 5.71 -11.68 -18.67
N ILE A 34 5.22 -11.49 -17.44
CA ILE A 34 3.84 -11.04 -17.22
C ILE A 34 3.72 -9.57 -17.62
N GLY A 35 2.69 -9.26 -18.38
CA GLY A 35 2.38 -7.92 -18.86
C GLY A 35 2.26 -7.88 -20.38
N SER A 36 1.94 -6.71 -20.91
CA SER A 36 1.78 -6.50 -22.35
C SER A 36 3.10 -6.30 -23.08
N GLY A 37 4.15 -5.87 -22.37
CA GLY A 37 5.39 -5.39 -22.97
C GLY A 37 5.18 -4.11 -23.80
N VAL A 38 4.08 -3.38 -23.58
CA VAL A 38 3.73 -2.16 -24.30
C VAL A 38 3.36 -1.04 -23.30
N PRO A 39 4.15 0.04 -23.20
CA PRO A 39 5.41 0.28 -23.91
C PRO A 39 6.49 -0.77 -23.58
N THR A 40 7.45 -0.94 -24.49
CA THR A 40 8.56 -1.90 -24.31
C THR A 40 9.46 -1.50 -23.16
N ASP A 41 10.13 -2.48 -22.56
CA ASP A 41 11.04 -2.25 -21.42
C ASP A 41 12.17 -1.27 -21.78
N ALA A 42 12.71 -1.35 -23.00
CA ALA A 42 13.67 -0.37 -23.49
C ALA A 42 13.10 1.07 -23.48
N GLN A 43 11.85 1.27 -23.90
CA GLN A 43 11.20 2.59 -23.87
C GLN A 43 10.98 3.07 -22.44
N LEU A 44 10.55 2.18 -21.54
CA LEU A 44 10.30 2.51 -20.14
C LEU A 44 11.60 2.79 -19.38
N LEU A 45 12.68 2.07 -19.66
CA LEU A 45 14.02 2.36 -19.13
C LEU A 45 14.54 3.71 -19.62
N MET A 46 14.31 4.08 -20.89
CA MET A 46 14.62 5.43 -21.35
C MET A 46 13.80 6.49 -20.63
N GLN A 47 12.50 6.26 -20.41
CA GLN A 47 11.66 7.13 -19.60
C GLN A 47 12.23 7.27 -18.17
N ARG A 48 12.70 6.17 -17.56
CA ARG A 48 13.36 6.20 -16.25
C ARG A 48 14.62 7.06 -16.22
N VAL A 49 15.42 7.05 -17.29
CA VAL A 49 16.61 7.92 -17.38
C VAL A 49 16.20 9.39 -17.27
N THR A 50 15.10 9.79 -17.91
CA THR A 50 14.54 11.14 -17.79
C THR A 50 13.97 11.41 -16.40
N GLU A 51 13.14 10.50 -15.87
CA GLU A 51 12.49 10.65 -14.55
C GLU A 51 13.50 10.73 -13.40
N ARG A 52 14.68 10.12 -13.55
CA ARG A 52 15.77 10.18 -12.56
C ARG A 52 16.65 11.43 -12.67
N GLY A 53 16.36 12.30 -13.63
CA GLY A 53 17.05 13.58 -13.78
C GLY A 53 16.90 14.44 -12.52
N GLN A 54 17.94 15.23 -12.20
CA GLN A 54 17.86 16.17 -11.09
C GLN A 54 16.69 17.14 -11.31
N GLY A 55 15.86 17.31 -10.27
CA GLY A 55 14.74 18.22 -10.30
C GLY A 55 13.45 17.66 -10.92
N PHE A 56 13.44 16.46 -11.50
CA PHE A 56 12.24 15.92 -12.14
C PHE A 56 11.05 15.79 -11.16
N PHE A 57 11.30 15.31 -9.95
CA PHE A 57 10.31 15.22 -8.87
C PHE A 57 10.33 16.43 -7.91
N VAL A 58 10.88 17.56 -8.35
CA VAL A 58 10.73 18.83 -7.64
C VAL A 58 9.46 19.51 -8.13
N VAL A 59 8.39 19.34 -7.36
CA VAL A 59 7.07 19.90 -7.66
C VAL A 59 7.06 21.37 -7.23
N ALA A 60 7.09 22.26 -8.22
CA ALA A 60 7.03 23.69 -7.98
C ALA A 60 5.64 24.12 -7.48
N VAL A 61 5.60 25.18 -6.68
CA VAL A 61 4.34 25.87 -6.37
C VAL A 61 3.77 26.42 -7.68
N PRO A 62 2.47 26.23 -7.96
CA PRO A 62 1.84 26.83 -9.13
C PRO A 62 2.09 28.36 -9.20
N PRO A 63 2.37 28.93 -10.39
CA PRO A 63 2.52 30.38 -10.54
C PRO A 63 1.28 31.13 -10.04
N SER A 64 1.45 32.39 -9.60
CA SER A 64 0.37 33.23 -9.04
C SER A 64 -0.85 33.41 -9.98
N LEU A 65 -0.68 33.19 -11.29
CA LEU A 65 -1.74 33.29 -12.31
C LEU A 65 -2.31 31.92 -12.72
N ALA A 66 -1.79 30.81 -12.20
CA ALA A 66 -2.37 29.50 -12.45
C ALA A 66 -3.78 29.43 -11.82
N VAL A 67 -4.73 28.88 -12.56
CA VAL A 67 -6.10 28.69 -12.05
C VAL A 67 -6.24 27.23 -11.62
N LEU A 68 -6.29 27.00 -10.31
CA LEU A 68 -6.59 25.68 -9.77
C LEU A 68 -8.07 25.35 -10.02
N ARG A 69 -8.34 24.10 -10.40
CA ARG A 69 -9.70 23.58 -10.59
C ARG A 69 -10.02 22.51 -9.56
N PRO A 70 -11.30 22.35 -9.17
CA PRO A 70 -11.72 21.22 -8.35
C PRO A 70 -11.31 19.90 -8.98
N VAL A 71 -10.89 18.95 -8.15
CA VAL A 71 -10.56 17.59 -8.56
C VAL A 71 -11.80 16.91 -9.15
N GLU A 72 -11.63 16.23 -10.28
CA GLU A 72 -12.67 15.41 -10.88
C GLU A 72 -12.97 14.18 -10.01
N ARG A 73 -14.24 13.81 -9.94
CA ARG A 73 -14.71 12.70 -9.10
C ARG A 73 -15.64 11.81 -9.88
N VAL A 74 -15.69 10.54 -9.49
CA VAL A 74 -16.71 9.61 -9.98
C VAL A 74 -17.94 9.69 -9.07
N PRO A 75 -19.18 9.72 -9.63
CA PRO A 75 -20.39 9.75 -8.82
C PRO A 75 -20.44 8.64 -7.76
N ARG A 76 -20.81 9.00 -6.53
CA ARG A 76 -20.75 8.11 -5.36
C ARG A 76 -21.53 6.80 -5.54
N HIS A 77 -22.67 6.85 -6.22
CA HIS A 77 -23.51 5.68 -6.48
C HIS A 77 -22.96 4.74 -7.57
N LYS A 78 -21.99 5.21 -8.37
CA LYS A 78 -21.30 4.40 -9.38
C LYS A 78 -19.95 3.93 -8.89
N PHE A 79 -19.31 4.70 -8.01
CA PHE A 79 -17.93 4.47 -7.67
C PHE A 79 -17.71 3.06 -7.12
N GLY A 80 -16.80 2.30 -7.76
CA GLY A 80 -16.49 0.92 -7.40
C GLY A 80 -17.47 -0.13 -7.92
N VAL A 81 -18.62 0.26 -8.47
CA VAL A 81 -19.62 -0.67 -9.02
C VAL A 81 -19.15 -1.17 -10.39
N VAL A 82 -18.43 -2.28 -10.39
CA VAL A 82 -17.83 -2.91 -11.59
C VAL A 82 -18.37 -4.32 -11.82
N GLY A 83 -18.16 -4.85 -13.03
CA GLY A 83 -18.41 -6.26 -13.37
C GLY A 83 -17.50 -7.25 -12.62
N PRO A 84 -17.71 -8.57 -12.81
CA PRO A 84 -16.78 -9.59 -12.32
C PRO A 84 -15.42 -9.46 -13.01
N PHE A 85 -14.36 -9.93 -12.34
CA PHE A 85 -13.05 -10.02 -12.95
C PHE A 85 -13.00 -11.05 -14.11
N PRO A 86 -12.15 -10.84 -15.14
CA PRO A 86 -11.33 -9.65 -15.36
C PRO A 86 -12.18 -8.44 -15.77
N LEU A 87 -11.74 -7.24 -15.37
CA LEU A 87 -12.44 -6.01 -15.73
C LEU A 87 -12.26 -5.67 -17.20
N THR A 88 -13.07 -4.72 -17.66
CA THR A 88 -13.00 -4.14 -19.00
C THR A 88 -12.80 -2.62 -18.93
N LEU A 89 -12.47 -2.00 -20.07
CA LEU A 89 -12.36 -0.53 -20.16
C LEU A 89 -13.62 0.22 -19.71
N LYS A 90 -14.80 -0.42 -19.84
CA LYS A 90 -16.08 0.15 -19.42
C LYS A 90 -16.20 0.20 -17.90
N ASP A 91 -15.64 -0.77 -17.19
CA ASP A 91 -15.66 -0.81 -15.73
C ASP A 91 -14.85 0.34 -15.11
N LEU A 92 -13.87 0.88 -15.84
CA LEU A 92 -13.05 1.99 -15.37
C LEU A 92 -13.83 3.29 -15.16
N ASP A 93 -14.99 3.48 -15.82
CA ASP A 93 -15.86 4.65 -15.62
C ASP A 93 -16.37 4.79 -14.18
N ALA A 94 -16.33 3.70 -13.43
CA ALA A 94 -16.69 3.65 -12.01
C ALA A 94 -15.50 3.89 -11.07
N LEU A 95 -14.28 4.11 -11.56
CA LEU A 95 -13.07 4.09 -10.72
C LEU A 95 -12.10 5.23 -10.97
N ILE A 96 -11.81 5.54 -12.22
CA ILE A 96 -10.77 6.51 -12.57
C ILE A 96 -11.32 7.89 -12.91
N TYR A 97 -10.42 8.86 -13.06
CA TYR A 97 -10.78 10.21 -13.48
C TYR A 97 -11.56 10.18 -14.82
N PRO A 98 -12.72 10.86 -14.91
CA PRO A 98 -13.50 10.93 -16.15
C PRO A 98 -12.71 11.45 -17.36
N SER A 99 -11.74 12.34 -17.14
CA SER A 99 -10.87 12.88 -18.19
C SER A 99 -9.71 11.98 -18.62
N ALA A 100 -9.53 10.80 -18.02
CA ALA A 100 -8.46 9.89 -18.39
C ALA A 100 -8.51 9.53 -19.89
N THR A 101 -7.37 9.66 -20.55
CA THR A 101 -7.18 9.39 -21.97
C THR A 101 -7.31 7.88 -22.30
N PRO A 102 -7.48 7.51 -23.58
CA PRO A 102 -7.52 6.10 -23.97
C PRO A 102 -6.28 5.30 -23.56
N ASP A 103 -5.08 5.88 -23.69
CA ASP A 103 -3.83 5.22 -23.33
C ASP A 103 -3.69 5.05 -21.82
N GLU A 104 -4.06 6.08 -21.04
CA GLU A 104 -4.15 5.99 -19.58
C GLU A 104 -5.13 4.92 -19.12
N ARG A 105 -6.30 4.83 -19.77
CA ARG A 105 -7.29 3.78 -19.51
C ARG A 105 -6.77 2.38 -19.81
N ALA A 106 -6.05 2.22 -20.92
CA ALA A 106 -5.43 0.94 -21.27
C ALA A 106 -4.38 0.52 -20.23
N ALA A 107 -3.51 1.45 -19.82
CA ALA A 107 -2.50 1.18 -18.79
C ALA A 107 -3.14 0.89 -17.42
N VAL A 108 -4.19 1.62 -17.03
CA VAL A 108 -4.94 1.28 -15.80
C VAL A 108 -5.54 -0.11 -15.91
N LEU A 109 -6.12 -0.49 -17.05
CA LEU A 109 -6.73 -1.81 -17.21
C LEU A 109 -5.69 -2.93 -17.07
N GLU A 110 -4.51 -2.77 -17.64
CA GLU A 110 -3.39 -3.70 -17.47
C GLU A 110 -2.98 -3.79 -16.00
N GLY A 111 -2.73 -2.66 -15.34
CA GLY A 111 -2.35 -2.61 -13.93
C GLY A 111 -3.41 -3.29 -13.06
N MET A 112 -4.68 -2.92 -13.24
CA MET A 112 -5.79 -3.56 -12.52
C MET A 112 -5.93 -5.06 -12.80
N THR A 113 -5.61 -5.51 -14.00
CA THR A 113 -5.62 -6.94 -14.33
C THR A 113 -4.54 -7.65 -13.52
N PHE A 114 -3.31 -7.15 -13.50
CA PHE A 114 -2.23 -7.68 -12.66
C PHE A 114 -2.59 -7.64 -11.17
N PHE A 115 -3.11 -6.50 -10.70
CA PHE A 115 -3.50 -6.25 -9.31
C PHE A 115 -4.50 -7.27 -8.75
N THR A 116 -5.42 -7.72 -9.62
CA THR A 116 -6.60 -8.49 -9.24
C THR A 116 -6.54 -9.97 -9.66
N THR A 117 -5.53 -10.34 -10.45
CA THR A 117 -5.32 -11.72 -10.90
C THR A 117 -4.48 -12.47 -9.87
N PRO A 118 -4.96 -13.61 -9.35
CA PRO A 118 -4.11 -14.53 -8.60
C PRO A 118 -3.00 -15.11 -9.47
N HIS A 119 -1.77 -14.88 -9.05
CA HIS A 119 -0.55 -15.41 -9.63
C HIS A 119 -0.20 -16.77 -9.01
N THR A 120 0.53 -17.57 -9.78
CA THR A 120 0.77 -18.99 -9.55
C THR A 120 2.26 -19.32 -9.63
N ALA A 121 2.66 -20.42 -9.01
CA ALA A 121 4.05 -20.88 -8.99
C ALA A 121 4.64 -21.08 -10.40
N GLU A 122 3.80 -21.42 -11.38
CA GLU A 122 4.21 -21.60 -12.78
C GLU A 122 4.69 -20.30 -13.45
N GLU A 123 4.35 -19.14 -12.90
CA GLU A 123 4.80 -17.83 -13.39
C GLU A 123 6.14 -17.41 -12.79
N GLY A 124 6.51 -17.97 -11.64
CA GLY A 124 7.88 -17.94 -11.14
C GLY A 124 8.05 -18.05 -9.63
N ALA A 125 9.23 -17.64 -9.17
CA ALA A 125 9.63 -17.73 -7.76
C ALA A 125 8.75 -16.83 -6.88
N GLY A 126 8.45 -15.63 -7.37
CA GLY A 126 7.70 -14.63 -6.61
C GLY A 126 6.37 -15.16 -6.04
N PRO A 127 5.47 -15.68 -6.88
CA PRO A 127 4.21 -16.26 -6.41
C PRO A 127 4.39 -17.38 -5.39
N MET A 128 5.47 -18.15 -5.40
CA MET A 128 5.64 -19.30 -4.49
C MET A 128 5.90 -18.89 -3.05
N ALA A 129 6.81 -17.95 -2.83
CA ALA A 129 7.26 -17.55 -1.49
C ALA A 129 6.35 -16.48 -0.86
N ASN A 130 5.54 -15.79 -1.66
CA ASN A 130 4.84 -14.57 -1.24
C ASN A 130 3.32 -14.61 -1.49
N GLN A 131 2.63 -13.47 -1.29
CA GLN A 131 1.19 -13.39 -1.56
C GLN A 131 0.90 -13.65 -3.04
N PRO A 132 -0.19 -14.36 -3.37
CA PRO A 132 -0.52 -14.66 -4.76
C PRO A 132 -0.99 -13.45 -5.55
N PHE A 133 -1.36 -12.32 -4.92
CA PHE A 133 -1.83 -11.12 -5.63
C PHE A 133 -1.95 -9.89 -4.72
N CYS A 134 -1.95 -8.69 -5.32
CA CYS A 134 -2.00 -7.42 -4.58
C CYS A 134 -3.26 -7.25 -3.72
N LEU A 135 -4.43 -7.71 -4.20
CA LEU A 135 -5.66 -7.70 -3.39
C LEU A 135 -5.51 -8.45 -2.05
N GLY A 136 -4.57 -9.37 -1.90
CA GLY A 136 -4.30 -10.08 -0.64
C GLY A 136 -4.02 -9.11 0.52
N CYS A 137 -3.31 -8.01 0.26
CA CYS A 137 -2.98 -6.97 1.24
C CYS A 137 -3.84 -5.71 1.12
N HIS A 138 -4.54 -5.53 -0.01
CA HIS A 138 -5.26 -4.30 -0.36
C HIS A 138 -6.78 -4.44 -0.36
N THR A 139 -7.31 -5.57 0.12
CA THR A 139 -8.75 -5.79 0.29
C THR A 139 -9.14 -6.10 1.72
N SER A 140 -10.40 -5.85 2.05
CA SER A 140 -11.02 -6.57 3.16
C SER A 140 -11.01 -8.07 2.85
N SER A 141 -10.32 -8.85 3.67
CA SER A 141 -10.04 -10.28 3.52
C SER A 141 -11.12 -11.12 2.83
N ALA A 142 -10.71 -12.05 1.97
CA ALA A 142 -11.51 -13.00 1.19
C ALA A 142 -12.39 -14.02 1.98
N GLU A 143 -12.65 -13.80 3.27
CA GLU A 143 -13.77 -14.48 3.96
C GLU A 143 -15.12 -13.83 3.66
N ALA A 144 -15.14 -12.72 2.91
CA ALA A 144 -16.33 -12.11 2.34
C ALA A 144 -16.44 -12.37 0.81
N ILE A 145 -16.91 -13.59 0.46
CA ILE A 145 -17.66 -13.97 -0.76
C ILE A 145 -16.87 -14.49 -1.99
N HIS A 146 -17.30 -15.68 -2.44
CA HIS A 146 -17.04 -16.24 -3.78
C HIS A 146 -17.78 -15.42 -4.88
N GLY A 147 -17.04 -14.87 -5.86
CA GLY A 147 -17.62 -14.10 -6.98
C GLY A 147 -17.52 -12.58 -6.87
N ALA A 148 -16.52 -12.06 -6.16
CA ALA A 148 -16.35 -10.64 -5.86
C ALA A 148 -15.96 -9.77 -7.08
N GLY A 149 -16.67 -8.66 -7.27
CA GLY A 149 -16.17 -7.46 -7.97
C GLY A 149 -15.56 -6.45 -6.97
N LEU A 150 -14.88 -5.40 -7.46
CA LEU A 150 -14.18 -4.37 -6.65
C LEU A 150 -15.06 -3.55 -5.70
N VAL A 151 -16.38 -3.60 -5.86
CA VAL A 151 -17.43 -3.30 -4.85
C VAL A 151 -18.66 -4.08 -5.31
N SER A 152 -18.83 -5.33 -4.86
CA SER A 152 -20.05 -6.09 -5.19
C SER A 152 -21.17 -5.81 -4.18
N ALA A 153 -22.40 -5.71 -4.67
CA ALA A 153 -23.63 -5.80 -3.89
C ALA A 153 -24.54 -6.86 -4.53
N PRO A 154 -25.32 -7.65 -3.76
CA PRO A 154 -25.66 -7.49 -2.34
C PRO A 154 -24.76 -8.29 -1.38
N CYS A 155 -24.20 -7.62 -0.37
CA CYS A 155 -23.42 -8.24 0.71
C CYS A 155 -24.37 -8.76 1.82
N PRO A 156 -24.27 -10.04 2.27
CA PRO A 156 -25.08 -10.54 3.37
C PRO A 156 -24.65 -9.94 4.73
N HIS A 157 -25.64 -9.69 5.60
CA HIS A 157 -25.51 -9.56 7.06
C HIS A 157 -24.30 -8.77 7.60
N GLY A 158 -24.22 -7.48 7.28
CA GLY A 158 -23.37 -6.55 8.05
C GLY A 158 -21.86 -6.65 7.81
N SER A 159 -21.41 -7.27 6.72
CA SER A 159 -20.00 -7.31 6.30
C SER A 159 -19.65 -6.26 5.23
N THR A 160 -18.41 -5.76 5.26
CA THR A 160 -17.84 -4.83 4.28
C THR A 160 -17.47 -5.54 2.98
N CYS A 161 -18.02 -5.05 1.87
CA CYS A 161 -17.68 -5.48 0.53
C CYS A 161 -16.21 -5.10 0.21
N VAL A 162 -15.49 -5.99 -0.49
CA VAL A 162 -14.12 -5.74 -0.98
C VAL A 162 -14.06 -4.41 -1.72
N SER A 163 -13.10 -3.54 -1.40
CA SER A 163 -12.86 -2.32 -2.14
C SER A 163 -11.44 -1.79 -2.05
N LEU A 164 -10.91 -1.31 -3.19
CA LEU A 164 -9.66 -0.53 -3.30
C LEU A 164 -9.65 0.79 -2.48
N VAL A 165 -10.81 1.14 -1.91
CA VAL A 165 -11.00 2.32 -1.05
C VAL A 165 -11.05 2.01 0.44
N SER A 166 -11.01 0.73 0.78
CA SER A 166 -10.90 0.28 2.16
C SER A 166 -9.45 -0.12 2.46
N ARG A 167 -9.01 0.09 3.70
CA ARG A 167 -7.79 -0.57 4.20
C ARG A 167 -8.04 -2.07 4.26
N ALA A 168 -6.98 -2.87 4.18
CA ALA A 168 -7.06 -4.30 4.45
C ALA A 168 -7.83 -4.56 5.75
N ALA A 169 -8.85 -5.42 5.69
CA ALA A 169 -9.62 -5.77 6.88
C ALA A 169 -8.91 -6.87 7.67
N ARG A 170 -9.14 -6.84 8.98
CA ARG A 170 -8.75 -7.90 9.90
C ARG A 170 -9.95 -8.85 10.04
N SER A 171 -9.76 -10.15 9.80
CA SER A 171 -10.80 -11.15 10.11
C SER A 171 -11.00 -11.24 11.63
N THR A 172 -9.92 -11.14 12.39
CA THR A 172 -9.91 -11.05 13.85
C THR A 172 -8.85 -10.07 14.33
N PRO A 173 -8.90 -9.60 15.58
CA PRO A 173 -7.74 -8.94 16.20
C PRO A 173 -6.48 -9.82 16.07
N THR A 174 -5.33 -9.19 16.00
CA THR A 174 -4.05 -9.90 16.00
C THR A 174 -3.59 -10.08 17.42
N ASN A 175 -3.18 -11.30 17.75
CA ASN A 175 -2.66 -11.60 19.06
C ASN A 175 -1.14 -11.53 19.08
N PHE A 176 -0.62 -10.36 19.46
CA PHE A 176 0.82 -10.10 19.53
C PHE A 176 1.59 -11.01 20.48
N LYS A 177 0.92 -11.72 21.41
CA LYS A 177 1.58 -12.76 22.21
C LYS A 177 2.11 -13.89 21.34
N PHE A 178 1.36 -14.29 20.31
CA PHE A 178 1.73 -15.37 19.41
C PHE A 178 2.46 -14.82 18.17
N THR A 179 2.06 -13.65 17.67
CA THR A 179 2.67 -13.11 16.46
C THR A 179 4.03 -12.49 16.69
N ALA A 180 4.28 -11.85 17.84
CA ALA A 180 5.62 -11.44 18.23
C ALA A 180 6.42 -12.61 18.82
N GLY A 181 5.73 -13.58 19.45
CA GLY A 181 6.35 -14.73 20.09
C GLY A 181 7.11 -14.38 21.38
N ASP A 182 7.97 -15.30 21.80
CA ASP A 182 8.91 -15.09 22.91
C ASP A 182 10.36 -15.45 22.52
N ALA A 183 11.26 -15.36 23.50
CA ALA A 183 12.69 -15.64 23.34
C ALA A 183 13.01 -17.09 22.91
N THR A 184 12.02 -18.00 22.93
CA THR A 184 12.19 -19.43 22.70
C THR A 184 11.48 -19.90 21.43
N SER A 185 10.27 -19.39 21.17
CA SER A 185 9.45 -19.86 20.04
C SER A 185 9.57 -19.01 18.79
N GLY A 186 10.06 -17.76 18.91
CA GLY A 186 9.90 -16.76 17.86
C GLY A 186 8.42 -16.46 17.61
N GLY A 187 8.15 -15.48 16.74
CA GLY A 187 6.80 -15.05 16.39
C GLY A 187 6.24 -15.81 15.19
N ARG A 188 4.91 -15.93 15.08
CA ARG A 188 4.24 -16.60 13.96
C ARG A 188 3.35 -15.65 13.15
N ALA A 189 3.16 -15.92 11.86
CA ALA A 189 2.25 -15.14 11.03
C ALA A 189 0.80 -15.15 11.56
N ALA A 190 0.08 -14.04 11.37
CA ALA A 190 -1.30 -13.88 11.78
C ALA A 190 -2.27 -14.59 10.82
N ASP A 191 -2.26 -15.92 10.86
CA ASP A 191 -2.96 -16.77 9.91
C ASP A 191 -4.13 -17.62 10.48
N HIS A 192 -4.39 -17.55 11.78
CA HIS A 192 -5.35 -18.44 12.45
C HIS A 192 -6.63 -17.71 12.92
N LEU A 193 -7.82 -18.27 12.71
CA LEU A 193 -9.08 -17.59 13.06
C LEU A 193 -9.33 -17.41 14.57
N ASP A 194 -8.64 -18.14 15.43
CA ASP A 194 -8.73 -17.95 16.88
C ASP A 194 -7.71 -16.90 17.35
N ALA A 195 -8.17 -15.66 17.54
CA ALA A 195 -7.34 -14.60 18.12
C ALA A 195 -7.19 -14.70 19.65
N SER A 196 -8.04 -15.48 20.33
CA SER A 196 -8.00 -15.57 21.80
C SER A 196 -6.90 -16.52 22.25
N ASN A 197 -6.75 -17.64 21.53
CA ASN A 197 -5.78 -18.69 21.88
C ASN A 197 -4.71 -18.94 20.81
N ASP A 198 -4.71 -18.18 19.72
CA ASP A 198 -3.69 -18.26 18.66
C ASP A 198 -3.45 -16.86 18.03
N THR A 199 -2.76 -16.81 16.90
CA THR A 199 -2.24 -15.60 16.24
C THR A 199 -3.30 -14.58 15.80
N GLY A 200 -4.56 -15.00 15.63
CA GLY A 200 -5.55 -14.21 14.90
C GLY A 200 -5.29 -14.23 13.39
N ARG A 201 -6.26 -13.79 12.59
CA ARG A 201 -6.20 -13.82 11.13
C ARG A 201 -6.33 -12.44 10.53
N THR A 202 -5.32 -12.02 9.79
CA THR A 202 -5.31 -10.74 9.09
C THR A 202 -4.68 -10.84 7.71
N ALA A 203 -5.11 -9.95 6.83
CA ALA A 203 -4.48 -9.64 5.55
C ALA A 203 -3.42 -8.53 5.68
N ALA A 204 -3.31 -7.91 6.86
CA ALA A 204 -2.27 -6.94 7.17
C ALA A 204 -0.90 -7.65 7.28
N PHE A 205 0.14 -6.95 6.87
CA PHE A 205 1.51 -7.41 7.03
C PHE A 205 2.03 -7.06 8.42
N THR A 206 2.78 -7.99 9.00
CA THR A 206 3.46 -7.80 10.28
C THR A 206 4.85 -7.24 10.00
N LEU A 207 5.18 -6.12 10.63
CA LEU A 207 6.49 -5.51 10.62
C LEU A 207 7.13 -5.72 11.98
N PHE A 208 8.42 -6.00 11.98
CA PHE A 208 9.22 -5.98 13.20
C PHE A 208 10.55 -5.26 12.95
N GLY A 209 11.24 -4.99 14.03
CA GLY A 209 12.54 -4.33 14.06
C GLY A 209 12.86 -3.90 15.48
N ASP A 210 14.07 -3.38 15.69
CA ASP A 210 14.52 -3.00 17.02
C ASP A 210 14.55 -1.49 17.17
N PHE A 211 13.85 -1.01 18.18
CA PHE A 211 13.77 0.39 18.49
C PHE A 211 14.67 0.72 19.68
N SER A 212 15.53 1.70 19.52
CA SER A 212 16.29 2.33 20.62
C SER A 212 15.62 3.65 21.00
N PRO A 213 14.92 3.72 22.15
CA PRO A 213 14.26 4.95 22.58
C PRO A 213 15.23 6.08 22.89
N SER A 214 16.45 5.76 23.34
CA SER A 214 17.44 6.77 23.76
C SER A 214 18.01 7.54 22.57
N THR A 215 18.10 6.91 21.40
CA THR A 215 18.61 7.52 20.17
C THR A 215 17.51 7.80 19.15
N ASN A 216 16.27 7.39 19.44
CA ASN A 216 15.14 7.40 18.51
C ASN A 216 15.48 6.71 17.17
N PHE A 217 16.26 5.64 17.25
CA PHE A 217 16.68 4.85 16.09
C PHE A 217 15.84 3.59 15.97
N PHE A 218 15.44 3.24 14.74
CA PHE A 218 14.77 1.99 14.44
C PHE A 218 15.66 1.18 13.49
N ASP A 219 16.22 0.08 14.00
CA ASP A 219 16.92 -0.92 13.21
C ASP A 219 15.87 -1.76 12.47
N PRO A 220 15.81 -1.70 11.13
CA PRO A 220 14.83 -2.46 10.39
C PRO A 220 15.14 -3.95 10.35
N LEU A 221 16.37 -4.38 10.65
CA LEU A 221 16.83 -5.77 10.50
C LEU A 221 16.82 -6.26 9.05
N ASP A 222 17.14 -5.37 8.10
CA ASP A 222 17.07 -5.60 6.65
C ASP A 222 18.40 -6.06 6.01
N GLY A 223 19.45 -6.28 6.81
CA GLY A 223 20.75 -6.70 6.30
C GLY A 223 21.57 -5.60 5.58
N SER A 224 21.06 -4.37 5.49
CA SER A 224 21.66 -3.33 4.64
C SER A 224 21.76 -1.96 5.31
N THR A 225 20.89 -1.68 6.28
CA THR A 225 20.87 -0.41 7.02
C THR A 225 22.07 -0.32 7.96
N LEU A 226 22.76 0.83 7.98
CA LEU A 226 23.81 1.07 8.97
C LEU A 226 23.15 1.46 10.30
N ASN A 227 23.27 0.60 11.31
CA ASN A 227 22.80 0.87 12.66
C ASN A 227 23.70 1.94 13.30
N THR A 228 23.13 3.13 13.54
CA THR A 228 23.88 4.27 14.07
C THR A 228 24.17 4.16 15.56
N VAL A 229 23.49 3.25 16.27
CA VAL A 229 23.72 2.98 17.70
C VAL A 229 24.87 2.01 17.89
N THR A 230 24.94 0.94 17.07
CA THR A 230 25.95 -0.12 17.18
C THR A 230 27.14 0.10 16.25
N GLY A 231 27.01 0.95 15.22
CA GLY A 231 28.01 1.16 14.18
C GLY A 231 28.14 -0.02 13.19
N SER A 232 27.27 -1.02 13.29
CA SER A 232 27.28 -2.22 12.45
C SER A 232 26.15 -2.17 11.42
N VAL A 233 26.25 -2.97 10.35
CA VAL A 233 25.13 -3.18 9.43
C VAL A 233 24.08 -4.03 10.14
N SER A 234 22.80 -3.69 9.96
CA SER A 234 21.64 -4.41 10.47
C SER A 234 21.74 -5.90 10.16
N GLN A 235 21.23 -6.74 11.07
CA GLN A 235 21.12 -8.18 10.82
C GLN A 235 20.15 -8.43 9.66
N PRO A 236 20.36 -9.46 8.82
CA PRO A 236 19.52 -9.70 7.65
C PRO A 236 18.28 -10.53 7.99
N PHE A 237 17.49 -10.17 9.00
CA PHE A 237 16.28 -10.92 9.36
C PHE A 237 15.06 -10.58 8.49
N GLY A 238 15.30 -10.09 7.28
CA GLY A 238 14.24 -9.74 6.35
C GLY A 238 13.79 -8.29 6.39
N GLY A 239 14.13 -7.52 7.40
CA GLY A 239 13.76 -6.11 7.41
C GLY A 239 12.30 -5.89 7.82
N PHE A 240 11.71 -4.87 7.21
CA PHE A 240 10.26 -4.65 7.18
C PHE A 240 9.49 -5.70 6.35
N VAL A 241 10.08 -6.86 6.05
CA VAL A 241 9.43 -7.83 5.19
C VAL A 241 8.30 -8.53 5.93
N GLN A 242 7.24 -8.68 5.15
CA GLN A 242 5.97 -9.29 5.44
C GLN A 242 6.14 -10.79 5.77
N HIS A 243 5.60 -11.23 6.91
CA HIS A 243 5.28 -12.65 7.11
C HIS A 243 4.00 -12.99 6.33
N THR A 244 4.16 -13.27 5.04
CA THR A 244 3.10 -13.60 4.08
C THR A 244 2.54 -14.98 4.28
N ARG A 245 1.36 -15.23 3.71
CA ARG A 245 0.95 -16.60 3.37
C ARG A 245 1.50 -16.92 1.99
N PRO A 246 2.42 -17.87 1.86
CA PRO A 246 2.90 -18.30 0.55
C PRO A 246 1.74 -18.88 -0.27
N SER A 247 1.82 -18.82 -1.60
CA SER A 247 0.74 -19.35 -2.45
C SER A 247 0.62 -20.88 -2.39
N ILE A 248 1.69 -21.58 -2.03
CA ILE A 248 1.74 -23.04 -1.96
C ILE A 248 1.91 -23.54 -0.52
N PRO A 249 1.22 -24.62 -0.09
CA PRO A 249 1.29 -25.13 1.28
C PRO A 249 2.68 -25.60 1.75
N GLN A 250 3.59 -25.87 0.81
CA GLN A 250 4.96 -26.29 1.09
C GLN A 250 5.84 -25.12 1.57
N CYS A 251 5.45 -23.90 1.21
CA CYS A 251 6.08 -22.69 1.72
C CYS A 251 5.24 -22.20 2.90
N VAL A 252 5.85 -22.15 4.09
CA VAL A 252 5.23 -21.57 5.28
C VAL A 252 5.85 -20.21 5.55
N ALA A 253 5.06 -19.29 6.11
CA ALA A 253 5.56 -17.98 6.52
C ALA A 253 6.77 -18.12 7.45
N ASP A 254 7.78 -17.26 7.28
CA ASP A 254 8.91 -17.18 8.20
C ASP A 254 8.42 -16.85 9.61
N ARG A 255 9.16 -17.34 10.61
CA ARG A 255 8.95 -16.87 11.98
C ARG A 255 9.66 -15.55 12.20
N ILE A 256 9.17 -14.76 13.15
CA ILE A 256 9.97 -13.64 13.69
C ILE A 256 11.14 -14.26 14.47
N PRO A 257 12.39 -13.76 14.32
CA PRO A 257 13.52 -14.20 15.13
C PRO A 257 13.21 -14.17 16.62
N THR A 258 13.86 -15.03 17.39
CA THR A 258 13.82 -14.94 18.85
C THR A 258 14.60 -13.72 19.34
N ILE A 259 14.48 -13.41 20.64
CA ILE A 259 15.30 -12.39 21.29
C ILE A 259 16.77 -12.82 21.33
N MET A 260 17.05 -14.13 21.42
CA MET A 260 18.42 -14.65 21.54
C MET A 260 19.19 -14.63 20.22
N GLU A 261 18.50 -14.77 19.09
CA GLU A 261 19.10 -14.68 17.75
C GLU A 261 19.44 -13.24 17.36
N ASP A 262 18.74 -12.28 17.96
CA ASP A 262 18.96 -10.86 17.71
C ASP A 262 20.03 -10.29 18.64
N HIS A 263 21.13 -9.85 18.03
CA HIS A 263 22.28 -9.30 18.72
C HIS A 263 22.00 -7.96 19.38
N ASN A 264 20.99 -7.20 18.89
CA ASN A 264 20.56 -5.99 19.55
C ASN A 264 19.80 -6.27 20.85
N LEU A 265 19.19 -7.46 20.98
CA LEU A 265 18.28 -7.77 22.07
C LEU A 265 18.92 -8.63 23.16
N GLY A 266 19.43 -9.83 22.83
CA GLY A 266 20.06 -10.74 23.78
C GLY A 266 19.28 -10.93 25.09
N VAL A 267 19.81 -10.37 26.20
CA VAL A 267 19.08 -10.35 27.49
C VAL A 267 18.34 -9.03 27.64
N ILE A 268 17.03 -9.11 27.85
CA ILE A 268 16.15 -7.96 28.04
C ILE A 268 15.73 -7.79 29.52
N ASP A 269 15.58 -6.53 29.94
CA ASP A 269 14.92 -6.17 31.19
C ASP A 269 13.41 -6.42 31.08
N PRO A 270 12.81 -7.27 31.92
CA PRO A 270 11.39 -7.60 31.83
C PRO A 270 10.45 -6.42 32.15
N ALA A 271 10.91 -5.38 32.86
CA ALA A 271 10.09 -4.22 33.18
C ALA A 271 10.02 -3.22 32.01
N THR A 272 11.12 -3.04 31.29
CA THR A 272 11.23 -2.02 30.23
C THR A 272 11.20 -2.61 28.82
N GLY A 273 11.48 -3.90 28.68
CA GLY A 273 11.68 -4.60 27.41
C GLY A 273 13.00 -4.25 26.72
N LEU A 274 13.88 -3.48 27.37
CA LEU A 274 15.14 -3.02 26.78
C LEU A 274 16.28 -4.01 27.02
N SER A 275 17.12 -4.17 26.01
CA SER A 275 18.39 -4.88 26.11
C SER A 275 19.46 -4.04 26.83
N LEU A 276 20.59 -4.69 27.12
CA LEU A 276 21.76 -4.01 27.69
C LEU A 276 22.30 -2.86 26.82
N ILE A 277 22.06 -2.90 25.51
CA ILE A 277 22.47 -1.85 24.57
C ILE A 277 21.32 -0.89 24.22
N GLY A 278 20.20 -0.98 24.95
CA GLY A 278 19.11 -0.01 24.89
C GLY A 278 18.10 -0.24 23.75
N PHE A 279 18.07 -1.42 23.16
CA PHE A 279 17.09 -1.77 22.12
C PHE A 279 15.93 -2.58 22.69
N ARG A 280 14.74 -2.43 22.11
CA ARG A 280 13.61 -3.33 22.31
C ARG A 280 13.03 -3.75 20.97
N ARG A 281 12.56 -5.00 20.88
CA ARG A 281 11.77 -5.41 19.73
C ARG A 281 10.47 -4.64 19.68
N SER A 282 10.16 -4.08 18.52
CA SER A 282 8.89 -3.43 18.24
C SER A 282 8.20 -4.17 17.11
N VAL A 283 7.05 -4.76 17.41
CA VAL A 283 6.20 -5.43 16.43
C VAL A 283 4.96 -4.57 16.19
N GLY A 284 4.55 -4.48 14.93
CA GLY A 284 3.32 -3.80 14.57
C GLY A 284 2.76 -4.34 13.27
N GLU A 285 1.47 -4.15 13.08
CA GLU A 285 0.84 -4.52 11.82
C GLU A 285 0.44 -3.30 11.02
N ARG A 286 0.47 -3.50 9.70
CA ARG A 286 0.08 -2.49 8.73
C ARG A 286 -0.77 -3.14 7.65
N ALA A 287 -1.91 -2.50 7.38
CA ALA A 287 -2.72 -2.85 6.23
C ALA A 287 -2.24 -2.04 5.04
N GLY A 288 -2.31 -2.63 3.83
CA GLY A 288 -2.19 -1.90 2.59
C GLY A 288 -3.15 -0.70 2.61
N PRO A 289 -2.68 0.52 2.31
CA PRO A 289 -3.54 1.68 2.37
C PRO A 289 -4.51 1.70 1.18
N PRO A 290 -5.62 2.45 1.26
CA PRO A 290 -6.46 2.69 0.11
C PRO A 290 -5.70 3.49 -0.96
N TYR A 291 -6.09 3.30 -2.23
CA TYR A 291 -5.45 3.92 -3.39
C TYR A 291 -6.21 5.11 -3.98
N ILE A 292 -7.22 5.62 -3.25
CA ILE A 292 -7.97 6.79 -3.67
C ILE A 292 -7.08 8.03 -3.76
N GLY A 293 -7.07 8.68 -4.92
CA GLY A 293 -6.51 10.02 -5.06
C GLY A 293 -5.00 10.10 -4.81
N ARG A 294 -4.27 8.98 -4.80
CA ARG A 294 -2.82 8.97 -4.52
C ARG A 294 -2.02 9.75 -5.55
N GLY A 295 -2.46 9.77 -6.81
CA GLY A 295 -1.87 10.64 -7.83
C GLY A 295 -1.91 12.13 -7.49
N LEU A 296 -2.84 12.57 -6.62
CA LEU A 296 -2.89 13.97 -6.16
C LEU A 296 -1.75 14.28 -5.17
N MET A 297 -1.23 13.28 -4.45
CA MET A 297 -0.08 13.46 -3.56
C MET A 297 1.21 13.76 -4.34
N GLU A 298 1.33 13.26 -5.58
CA GLU A 298 2.43 13.63 -6.49
C GLU A 298 2.41 15.11 -6.85
N ALA A 299 1.23 15.75 -6.82
CA ALA A 299 1.06 17.15 -7.21
C ALA A 299 1.26 18.15 -6.06
N VAL A 300 1.48 17.69 -4.82
CA VAL A 300 1.72 18.57 -3.66
C VAL A 300 3.07 19.27 -3.84
N PRO A 301 3.15 20.61 -3.87
CA PRO A 301 4.41 21.33 -4.00
C PRO A 301 5.44 20.97 -2.91
N ASN A 302 6.71 20.87 -3.28
CA ASN A 302 7.79 20.58 -2.32
C ASN A 302 7.85 21.66 -1.22
N ALA A 303 7.62 22.92 -1.58
CA ALA A 303 7.62 24.03 -0.63
C ALA A 303 6.55 23.88 0.46
N ASP A 304 5.39 23.31 0.13
CA ASP A 304 4.30 23.11 1.09
C ASP A 304 4.65 22.03 2.11
N ILE A 305 5.30 20.94 1.67
CA ILE A 305 5.81 19.88 2.56
C ILE A 305 6.87 20.46 3.51
N LEU A 306 7.86 21.17 2.96
CA LEU A 306 8.95 21.78 3.74
C LEU A 306 8.45 22.84 4.73
N SER A 307 7.38 23.57 4.39
CA SER A 307 6.80 24.56 5.29
C SER A 307 6.18 23.96 6.56
N ASN A 308 5.90 22.66 6.57
CA ASN A 308 5.26 21.95 7.69
C ASN A 308 6.26 21.26 8.63
N GLU A 309 7.57 21.39 8.41
CA GLU A 309 8.55 20.82 9.34
C GLU A 309 8.48 21.47 10.72
N ASP A 310 8.44 20.67 11.77
CA ASP A 310 8.43 21.13 13.13
C ASP A 310 9.22 20.21 14.05
N ALA A 311 10.53 20.13 13.81
CA ALA A 311 11.38 19.19 14.54
C ALA A 311 11.37 19.38 16.07
N GLY A 312 10.97 20.56 16.55
CA GLY A 312 10.99 20.92 17.97
C GLY A 312 9.61 21.05 18.62
N ASP A 313 8.51 20.70 17.95
CA ASP A 313 7.14 20.97 18.45
C ASP A 313 6.97 22.46 18.84
N LEU A 314 7.45 23.35 17.97
CA LEU A 314 7.46 24.81 18.17
C LEU A 314 6.31 25.50 17.44
N LYS A 315 5.65 24.82 16.52
CA LYS A 315 4.50 25.35 15.77
C LYS A 315 3.21 24.90 16.46
N GLY A 316 2.23 25.80 16.51
CA GLY A 316 0.85 25.46 16.88
C GLY A 316 0.05 25.12 15.64
N HIS A 317 0.09 23.87 15.19
CA HIS A 317 -0.80 23.33 14.17
C HIS A 317 -2.20 23.13 14.75
N ASN A 318 -3.19 23.01 13.86
CA ASN A 318 -4.55 22.66 14.23
C ASN A 318 -4.62 21.16 14.57
N SER A 319 -4.16 20.81 15.76
CA SER A 319 -4.26 19.48 16.34
C SER A 319 -5.62 19.29 17.01
N SER A 320 -6.21 18.09 16.88
CA SER A 320 -7.41 17.70 17.66
C SER A 320 -7.12 17.58 19.16
N LEU A 321 -5.85 17.62 19.57
CA LEU A 321 -5.45 17.68 20.97
C LEU A 321 -5.74 19.05 21.60
N GLY A 322 -5.70 20.16 20.84
CA GLY A 322 -5.95 21.51 21.36
C GLY A 322 -5.27 21.80 22.70
N ASN A 323 -6.03 22.26 23.69
CA ASN A 323 -5.53 22.56 25.04
C ASN A 323 -5.04 21.32 25.82
N PHE A 324 -5.38 20.10 25.39
CA PHE A 324 -4.94 18.86 26.04
C PHE A 324 -3.47 18.55 25.77
N ALA A 325 -2.86 19.12 24.72
CA ALA A 325 -1.45 18.91 24.40
C ALA A 325 -0.50 19.28 25.57
N VAL A 326 -0.78 20.39 26.25
CA VAL A 326 -0.02 20.82 27.44
C VAL A 326 -0.10 19.78 28.56
N SER A 327 -1.27 19.14 28.74
CA SER A 327 -1.43 18.11 29.77
C SER A 327 -0.73 16.78 29.45
N LEU A 328 -0.39 16.57 28.17
CA LEU A 328 0.44 15.46 27.70
C LEU A 328 1.95 15.78 27.81
N GLY A 329 2.32 16.96 28.31
CA GLY A 329 3.71 17.39 28.47
C GLY A 329 4.35 17.88 27.17
N CYS A 330 3.56 18.24 26.16
CA CYS A 330 4.05 18.76 24.90
C CYS A 330 4.43 20.25 25.01
N THR A 331 5.37 20.69 24.16
CA THR A 331 5.83 22.08 24.14
C THR A 331 4.79 22.97 23.47
N SER A 332 4.15 22.45 22.42
CA SER A 332 3.07 23.12 21.68
C SER A 332 1.88 22.17 21.50
N ASP A 333 1.78 21.44 20.39
CA ASP A 333 0.59 20.70 19.98
C ASP A 333 0.81 19.17 19.87
N CYS A 334 1.98 18.72 20.34
CA CYS A 334 2.48 17.34 20.29
C CYS A 334 2.83 16.84 18.88
N ILE A 335 2.90 17.71 17.87
CA ILE A 335 3.22 17.33 16.50
C ILE A 335 4.65 17.80 16.21
N SER A 336 5.58 16.87 16.22
CA SER A 336 6.97 17.12 15.79
C SER A 336 7.40 16.26 14.62
N GLY A 337 8.33 16.77 13.82
CA GLY A 337 8.92 16.01 12.71
C GLY A 337 9.64 16.86 11.67
N ARG A 338 10.32 16.16 10.76
CA ARG A 338 10.93 16.71 9.55
C ARG A 338 10.44 15.92 8.35
N HIS A 339 10.59 16.48 7.16
CA HIS A 339 10.35 15.69 5.95
C HIS A 339 11.33 14.51 5.90
N ASN A 340 10.90 13.44 5.22
CA ASN A 340 11.82 12.36 4.85
C ASN A 340 12.53 12.73 3.55
N GLU A 341 13.84 12.54 3.48
CA GLU A 341 14.64 12.77 2.26
C GLU A 341 15.13 11.42 1.74
N ILE A 342 14.79 11.11 0.50
CA ILE A 342 15.17 9.86 -0.16
C ILE A 342 16.53 10.04 -0.83
N PRO A 343 17.56 9.27 -0.42
CA PRO A 343 18.88 9.37 -1.02
C PRO A 343 18.86 8.89 -2.47
N LYS A 344 19.88 9.31 -3.23
CA LYS A 344 20.02 8.88 -4.61
C LYS A 344 20.24 7.37 -4.69
N ASN A 345 19.41 6.70 -5.49
CA ASN A 345 19.50 5.28 -5.76
C ASN A 345 19.89 5.05 -7.23
N ALA A 346 20.58 3.94 -7.50
CA ALA A 346 20.91 3.51 -8.87
C ALA A 346 19.67 3.20 -9.74
N ARG A 347 18.49 3.02 -9.12
CA ARG A 347 17.22 2.61 -9.76
C ARG A 347 16.11 3.66 -9.65
N PHE A 348 16.16 4.46 -8.60
CA PHE A 348 15.10 5.42 -8.24
C PHE A 348 15.62 6.85 -8.13
N ALA A 349 14.71 7.81 -8.23
CA ALA A 349 15.01 9.22 -8.04
C ALA A 349 15.25 9.54 -6.55
N SER A 350 16.12 10.51 -6.28
CA SER A 350 16.24 11.13 -4.95
C SER A 350 15.24 12.28 -4.77
N GLY A 351 14.95 12.64 -3.53
CA GLY A 351 14.20 13.85 -3.19
C GLY A 351 13.26 13.66 -2.02
N LEU A 352 12.30 14.58 -1.86
CA LEU A 352 11.32 14.52 -0.79
C LEU A 352 10.50 13.22 -0.85
N GLY A 353 10.49 12.51 0.27
CA GLY A 353 9.65 11.36 0.51
C GLY A 353 8.16 11.72 0.49
N ARG A 354 7.36 10.93 -0.24
CA ARG A 354 5.92 11.13 -0.45
C ARG A 354 5.11 9.85 -0.35
N PHE A 355 5.68 8.73 -0.83
CA PHE A 355 5.00 7.46 -1.01
C PHE A 355 5.56 6.38 -0.09
N GLY A 356 4.76 5.33 0.12
CA GLY A 356 5.11 4.23 1.01
C GLY A 356 5.01 4.58 2.49
N LEU A 357 5.39 3.62 3.33
CA LEU A 357 5.40 3.78 4.78
C LEU A 357 6.36 4.88 5.18
N ARG A 358 5.90 5.80 6.04
CA ARG A 358 6.67 6.95 6.52
C ARG A 358 7.29 7.78 5.37
N ALA A 359 6.62 7.79 4.22
CA ALA A 359 7.08 8.49 3.03
C ALA A 359 8.47 8.01 2.55
N ASN A 360 8.75 6.70 2.61
CA ASN A 360 10.04 6.10 2.22
C ASN A 360 10.28 5.98 0.69
N GLY A 361 9.51 6.70 -0.13
CA GLY A 361 9.75 6.79 -1.57
C GLY A 361 9.38 8.15 -2.13
N ALA A 362 10.15 8.63 -3.10
CA ALA A 362 9.92 9.93 -3.75
C ALA A 362 8.90 9.83 -4.90
N GLU A 363 8.75 8.63 -5.46
CA GLU A 363 7.96 8.36 -6.66
C GLU A 363 7.03 7.16 -6.47
N ILE A 364 5.85 7.17 -7.10
CA ILE A 364 4.90 6.05 -7.01
C ILE A 364 5.52 4.75 -7.57
N ILE A 365 6.36 4.83 -8.61
CA ILE A 365 6.99 3.62 -9.18
C ILE A 365 7.91 2.91 -8.18
N GLN A 366 8.58 3.65 -7.29
CA GLN A 366 9.39 3.06 -6.21
C GLN A 366 8.50 2.32 -5.21
N PHE A 367 7.33 2.88 -4.90
CA PHE A 367 6.34 2.21 -4.05
C PHE A 367 5.79 0.93 -4.71
N VAL A 368 5.49 0.98 -6.02
CA VAL A 368 5.02 -0.18 -6.79
C VAL A 368 6.07 -1.27 -6.84
N ILE A 369 7.31 -0.95 -7.21
CA ILE A 369 8.41 -1.93 -7.27
C ILE A 369 8.67 -2.56 -5.89
N GLY A 370 8.61 -1.77 -4.82
CA GLY A 370 8.70 -2.30 -3.45
C GLY A 370 7.61 -3.33 -3.14
N GLY A 371 6.36 -3.08 -3.57
CA GLY A 371 5.27 -4.03 -3.43
C GLY A 371 5.43 -5.29 -4.29
N LEU A 372 5.84 -5.13 -5.55
CA LEU A 372 6.07 -6.26 -6.45
C LEU A 372 7.17 -7.18 -5.90
N GLN A 373 8.30 -6.63 -5.45
CA GLN A 373 9.46 -7.43 -5.02
C GLN A 373 9.38 -7.89 -3.58
N GLY A 374 8.94 -7.01 -2.68
CA GLY A 374 8.92 -7.28 -1.25
C GLY A 374 7.68 -8.03 -0.77
N GLU A 375 6.56 -7.96 -1.52
CA GLU A 375 5.27 -8.51 -1.07
C GLU A 375 4.71 -9.59 -2.02
N LEU A 376 5.07 -9.55 -3.31
CA LEU A 376 4.71 -10.58 -4.30
C LEU A 376 5.92 -11.36 -4.83
N GLY A 377 7.15 -10.94 -4.52
CA GLY A 377 8.39 -11.58 -4.98
C GLY A 377 8.69 -11.48 -6.48
N PHE A 378 7.98 -10.65 -7.24
CA PHE A 378 8.20 -10.54 -8.68
C PHE A 378 9.42 -9.68 -9.04
N THR A 379 10.29 -10.22 -9.87
CA THR A 379 11.45 -9.53 -10.45
C THR A 379 11.09 -8.74 -11.70
N SER A 380 11.83 -7.65 -11.96
CA SER A 380 11.70 -6.85 -13.19
C SER A 380 13.03 -6.24 -13.60
N ASP A 381 13.12 -5.68 -14.80
CA ASP A 381 14.33 -5.00 -15.29
C ASP A 381 14.79 -3.81 -14.41
N ILE A 382 13.94 -3.29 -13.52
CA ILE A 382 14.33 -2.26 -12.53
C ILE A 382 15.07 -2.89 -11.35
N ASP A 383 14.65 -4.06 -10.87
CA ASP A 383 15.35 -4.84 -9.85
C ASP A 383 15.10 -6.34 -10.03
N LEU A 384 16.16 -7.06 -10.40
CA LEU A 384 16.16 -8.50 -10.65
C LEU A 384 16.33 -9.32 -9.36
N ARG A 385 16.38 -8.66 -8.20
CA ARG A 385 16.54 -9.35 -6.93
C ARG A 385 15.16 -9.63 -6.35
N GLU A 386 14.85 -10.90 -6.20
CA GLU A 386 13.82 -11.34 -5.27
C GLU A 386 14.34 -11.11 -3.84
N ILE A 387 13.54 -10.47 -2.99
CA ILE A 387 13.86 -10.37 -1.57
C ILE A 387 13.43 -11.69 -0.93
N ASN A 388 14.27 -12.72 -1.10
CA ASN A 388 14.13 -13.96 -0.35
C ASN A 388 14.72 -13.74 1.03
N LEU A 389 13.89 -13.92 2.06
CA LEU A 389 14.31 -13.91 3.44
C LEU A 389 15.39 -14.98 3.62
N PRO A 390 16.58 -14.64 4.17
CA PRO A 390 17.52 -15.69 4.53
C PRO A 390 16.91 -16.49 5.67
N ASP A 391 17.08 -17.81 5.58
CA ASP A 391 16.45 -18.72 6.51
C ASP A 391 16.93 -18.45 7.94
N ILE A 392 16.00 -18.03 8.81
CA ILE A 392 16.30 -17.82 10.23
C ILE A 392 16.45 -19.16 10.95
N ASP A 393 15.92 -20.23 10.37
CA ASP A 393 16.08 -21.61 10.84
C ASP A 393 16.60 -22.47 9.71
N ASP A 394 17.55 -23.36 9.95
CA ASP A 394 17.69 -24.57 9.14
C ASP A 394 16.43 -25.47 9.34
N ASP A 395 15.22 -24.97 9.07
CA ASP A 395 13.95 -25.65 9.35
C ASP A 395 13.78 -26.83 8.37
N PRO A 396 13.70 -28.08 8.86
CA PRO A 396 13.54 -29.26 8.00
C PRO A 396 12.26 -29.28 7.15
N VAL A 397 11.31 -28.35 7.34
CA VAL A 397 10.13 -28.17 6.47
C VAL A 397 10.46 -27.39 5.19
N ARG A 398 11.47 -26.51 5.20
CA ARG A 398 11.84 -25.63 4.08
C ARG A 398 12.60 -26.24 2.92
N PRO A 399 13.31 -27.38 3.01
CA PRO A 399 14.01 -27.94 1.85
C PRO A 399 13.09 -28.19 0.64
N ALA A 400 11.79 -28.42 0.88
CA ALA A 400 10.79 -28.56 -0.18
C ALA A 400 10.37 -27.20 -0.81
N CYS A 401 10.34 -26.13 -0.03
CA CYS A 401 10.10 -24.77 -0.52
C CYS A 401 11.33 -24.23 -1.24
N GLU A 402 12.52 -24.36 -0.66
CA GLU A 402 13.79 -23.97 -1.28
C GLU A 402 14.02 -24.70 -2.61
N ALA A 403 13.81 -26.01 -2.66
CA ALA A 403 13.91 -26.76 -3.91
C ALA A 403 12.89 -26.32 -4.96
N ALA A 404 11.70 -25.85 -4.54
CA ALA A 404 10.71 -25.29 -5.44
C ALA A 404 11.16 -23.92 -5.95
N VAL A 405 11.58 -23.01 -5.06
CA VAL A 405 12.11 -21.68 -5.40
C VAL A 405 13.33 -21.80 -6.31
N ASP A 406 14.33 -22.61 -5.97
CA ASP A 406 15.54 -22.83 -6.77
C ASP A 406 15.25 -23.42 -8.15
N ALA A 407 14.26 -24.32 -8.26
CA ALA A 407 13.83 -24.84 -9.55
C ALA A 407 13.22 -23.75 -10.46
N HIS A 408 12.79 -22.64 -9.86
CA HIS A 408 12.17 -21.50 -10.53
C HIS A 408 13.03 -20.22 -10.53
N ALA A 409 14.13 -20.18 -9.77
CA ALA A 409 14.99 -19.01 -9.63
C ALA A 409 15.71 -18.74 -10.97
N SER A 410 15.12 -17.85 -11.75
CA SER A 410 15.71 -17.33 -12.98
C SER A 410 16.35 -15.96 -12.69
N ASN A 411 17.53 -15.68 -13.28
CA ASN A 411 18.11 -14.33 -13.26
C ASN A 411 17.46 -13.39 -14.29
N ALA A 412 16.32 -13.78 -14.86
CA ALA A 412 15.55 -13.00 -15.81
C ALA A 412 14.35 -12.34 -15.10
N PRO A 413 13.87 -11.19 -15.59
CA PRO A 413 12.66 -10.59 -15.05
C PRO A 413 11.47 -11.53 -15.26
N GLU A 414 10.60 -11.63 -14.27
CA GLU A 414 9.33 -12.37 -14.36
C GLU A 414 8.21 -11.49 -14.91
N VAL A 415 8.35 -10.17 -14.83
CA VAL A 415 7.37 -9.21 -15.37
C VAL A 415 8.02 -8.18 -16.27
N PHE A 416 7.33 -7.86 -17.38
CA PHE A 416 7.68 -6.70 -18.20
C PHE A 416 7.56 -5.42 -17.38
N LEU A 417 8.35 -4.39 -17.68
CA LEU A 417 8.21 -3.06 -17.06
C LEU A 417 6.87 -2.39 -17.35
N SER A 418 6.16 -2.80 -18.41
CA SER A 418 4.77 -2.36 -18.63
C SER A 418 3.89 -2.58 -17.40
N THR A 419 4.04 -3.71 -16.70
CA THR A 419 3.28 -4.07 -15.49
C THR A 419 3.44 -3.05 -14.33
N PRO A 420 4.65 -2.81 -13.76
CA PRO A 420 4.79 -1.83 -12.69
C PRO A 420 4.47 -0.38 -13.11
N PHE A 421 4.65 -0.03 -14.39
CA PHE A 421 4.23 1.28 -14.90
C PHE A 421 2.71 1.43 -15.01
N SER A 422 2.03 0.35 -15.39
CA SER A 422 0.57 0.27 -15.45
C SER A 422 -0.04 0.25 -14.05
N GLU A 423 0.60 -0.41 -13.08
CA GLU A 423 0.25 -0.31 -11.65
C GLU A 423 0.45 1.10 -11.09
N ARG A 424 1.55 1.77 -11.46
CA ARG A 424 1.72 3.21 -11.14
C ARG A 424 0.56 4.03 -11.69
N ASN A 425 0.15 3.78 -12.94
CA ASN A 425 -0.97 4.49 -13.55
C ASN A 425 -2.30 4.16 -12.86
N HIS A 426 -2.52 2.90 -12.47
CA HIS A 426 -3.66 2.50 -11.64
C HIS A 426 -3.71 3.33 -10.35
N ILE A 427 -2.66 3.33 -9.54
CA ILE A 427 -2.59 4.09 -8.29
C ILE A 427 -2.76 5.60 -8.52
N ARG A 428 -2.18 6.12 -9.60
CA ARG A 428 -2.23 7.55 -9.94
C ARG A 428 -3.62 8.01 -10.38
N LEU A 429 -4.36 7.17 -11.12
CA LEU A 429 -5.58 7.55 -11.82
C LEU A 429 -6.87 7.12 -11.13
N VAL A 430 -6.82 6.30 -10.09
CA VAL A 430 -7.98 6.05 -9.22
C VAL A 430 -8.44 7.37 -8.60
N SER A 431 -9.64 7.79 -9.01
CA SER A 431 -10.20 9.08 -8.60
C SER A 431 -10.85 9.01 -7.22
N PRO A 432 -10.98 10.14 -6.51
CA PRO A 432 -11.87 10.24 -5.37
C PRO A 432 -13.33 9.98 -5.76
N PRO A 433 -14.10 9.20 -4.97
CA PRO A 433 -15.53 9.18 -5.11
C PRO A 433 -16.11 10.56 -4.78
N GLU A 434 -17.27 10.87 -5.35
CA GLU A 434 -18.07 12.00 -4.90
C GLU A 434 -18.43 11.84 -3.41
N PHE A 435 -18.62 12.97 -2.74
CA PHE A 435 -19.04 12.99 -1.35
C PHE A 435 -20.43 12.36 -1.19
N GLY A 436 -20.65 11.72 -0.04
CA GLY A 436 -22.00 11.31 0.34
C GLY A 436 -22.91 12.52 0.54
N ASP A 437 -24.22 12.34 0.33
CA ASP A 437 -25.21 13.43 0.28
C ASP A 437 -25.15 14.37 1.49
N THR A 438 -24.94 13.82 2.69
CA THR A 438 -24.82 14.63 3.92
C THR A 438 -23.63 15.59 3.87
N LEU A 439 -22.44 15.08 3.51
CA LEU A 439 -21.24 15.91 3.42
C LEU A 439 -21.38 16.90 2.24
N LEU A 440 -21.85 16.44 1.08
CA LEU A 440 -22.05 17.31 -0.07
C LEU A 440 -23.01 18.47 0.23
N GLY A 441 -24.11 18.19 0.95
CA GLY A 441 -25.06 19.21 1.41
C GLY A 441 -24.43 20.23 2.34
N LEU A 442 -23.61 19.79 3.29
CA LEU A 442 -22.85 20.67 4.18
C LEU A 442 -21.85 21.54 3.41
N LEU A 443 -21.04 20.96 2.53
CA LEU A 443 -20.04 21.70 1.75
C LEU A 443 -20.67 22.71 0.79
N LYS A 444 -21.90 22.44 0.32
CA LYS A 444 -22.68 23.39 -0.49
C LYS A 444 -23.40 24.46 0.33
N SER A 445 -23.56 24.28 1.65
CA SER A 445 -24.22 25.26 2.52
C SER A 445 -23.43 26.57 2.62
N ARG A 446 -24.06 27.68 2.96
CA ARG A 446 -23.37 28.98 3.06
C ARG A 446 -22.20 28.92 4.04
N ASP A 447 -22.42 28.27 5.19
CA ASP A 447 -21.40 28.02 6.20
C ASP A 447 -21.39 26.53 6.61
N PRO A 448 -20.42 25.75 6.11
CA PRO A 448 -20.24 24.35 6.49
C PRO A 448 -19.88 24.15 7.97
N SER A 449 -19.33 25.18 8.62
CA SER A 449 -18.91 25.16 10.03
C SER A 449 -20.03 25.59 10.99
N GLU A 450 -21.15 26.11 10.48
CA GLU A 450 -22.32 26.47 11.28
C GLU A 450 -22.83 25.26 12.08
N PRO A 451 -22.90 25.34 13.42
CA PRO A 451 -23.31 24.21 14.26
C PRO A 451 -24.63 23.58 13.82
N ARG A 452 -24.62 22.27 13.61
CA ARG A 452 -25.84 21.48 13.34
C ARG A 452 -26.38 20.88 14.63
N SER A 453 -27.67 20.54 14.64
CA SER A 453 -28.27 19.85 15.78
C SER A 453 -27.53 18.56 16.09
N GLU A 454 -27.23 18.30 17.37
CA GLU A 454 -26.21 17.32 17.80
C GLU A 454 -26.43 15.90 17.25
N GLU A 455 -27.69 15.48 17.11
CA GLU A 455 -28.09 14.16 16.60
C GLU A 455 -28.14 14.06 15.07
N SER A 456 -28.07 15.20 14.35
CA SER A 456 -28.15 15.20 12.90
C SER A 456 -26.97 14.49 12.24
N ALA A 457 -27.19 13.96 11.03
CA ALA A 457 -26.10 13.44 10.20
C ALA A 457 -25.04 14.52 9.91
N GLY A 458 -25.44 15.80 9.81
CA GLY A 458 -24.51 16.90 9.60
C GLY A 458 -23.60 17.16 10.81
N ALA A 459 -24.14 17.09 12.03
CA ALA A 459 -23.32 17.22 13.24
C ALA A 459 -22.31 16.08 13.38
N ARG A 460 -22.65 14.86 12.93
CA ARG A 460 -21.68 13.74 12.85
C ARG A 460 -20.53 14.03 11.91
N VAL A 461 -20.80 14.62 10.73
CA VAL A 461 -19.76 15.05 9.79
C VAL A 461 -18.88 16.14 10.42
N GLN A 462 -19.47 17.12 11.10
CA GLN A 462 -18.71 18.18 11.78
C GLN A 462 -17.79 17.64 12.87
N ARG A 463 -18.29 16.71 13.71
CA ARG A 463 -17.45 16.04 14.72
C ARG A 463 -16.32 15.22 14.09
N GLY A 464 -16.60 14.53 12.98
CA GLY A 464 -15.57 13.83 12.22
C GLY A 464 -14.50 14.77 11.68
N ALA A 465 -14.90 15.89 11.08
CA ALA A 465 -13.98 16.92 10.60
C ALA A 465 -13.12 17.47 11.76
N MET A 466 -13.71 17.78 12.91
CA MET A 466 -12.98 18.21 14.11
C MET A 466 -11.98 17.15 14.60
N LEU A 467 -12.35 15.87 14.61
CA LEU A 467 -11.46 14.77 15.01
C LEU A 467 -10.19 14.70 14.15
N PHE A 468 -10.34 14.94 12.84
CA PHE A 468 -9.25 14.94 11.86
C PHE A 468 -8.63 16.33 11.63
N GLY A 469 -9.03 17.35 12.40
CA GLY A 469 -8.53 18.72 12.26
C GLY A 469 -8.91 19.40 10.94
N ILE A 470 -9.95 18.94 10.24
CA ILE A 470 -10.37 19.47 8.94
C ILE A 470 -11.18 20.76 9.12
N ASP A 471 -10.69 21.88 8.57
CA ASP A 471 -11.50 23.09 8.39
C ASP A 471 -12.51 22.87 7.25
N LEU A 472 -13.79 22.75 7.61
CA LEU A 472 -14.86 22.46 6.66
C LEU A 472 -15.12 23.60 5.66
N MET A 473 -14.87 24.85 6.04
CA MET A 473 -15.02 25.99 5.13
C MET A 473 -13.92 25.97 4.08
N ALA A 474 -12.67 25.84 4.52
CA ALA A 474 -11.52 25.74 3.63
C ALA A 474 -11.63 24.50 2.72
N PHE A 475 -12.04 23.36 3.28
CA PHE A 475 -12.31 22.14 2.53
C PHE A 475 -13.42 22.35 1.49
N ALA A 476 -14.55 22.95 1.86
CA ALA A 476 -15.64 23.25 0.93
C ALA A 476 -15.20 24.17 -0.22
N ASN A 477 -14.41 25.20 0.06
CA ASN A 477 -13.92 26.13 -0.95
C ASN A 477 -13.07 25.41 -2.01
N ARG A 478 -12.20 24.47 -1.60
CA ARG A 478 -11.38 23.67 -2.54
C ARG A 478 -12.18 22.64 -3.31
N MET A 479 -13.17 22.05 -2.66
CA MET A 479 -13.82 20.84 -3.15
C MET A 479 -15.08 21.11 -3.96
N ILE A 480 -15.74 22.25 -3.76
CA ILE A 480 -16.99 22.58 -4.44
C ILE A 480 -16.72 23.61 -5.55
N PRO A 481 -17.01 23.28 -6.82
CA PRO A 481 -16.89 24.24 -7.92
C PRO A 481 -17.65 25.54 -7.64
N GLY A 482 -17.00 26.68 -7.92
CA GLY A 482 -17.57 28.01 -7.75
C GLY A 482 -17.64 28.53 -6.32
N ARG A 483 -17.14 27.79 -5.31
CA ARG A 483 -17.05 28.29 -3.93
C ARG A 483 -15.79 29.06 -3.60
N MET A 484 -14.69 28.82 -4.32
CA MET A 484 -13.50 29.67 -4.20
C MET A 484 -13.91 31.11 -4.53
N PRO A 485 -13.77 32.05 -3.57
CA PRO A 485 -14.05 33.45 -3.85
C PRO A 485 -13.16 33.93 -5.00
N ALA A 486 -13.71 34.69 -5.96
CA ALA A 486 -12.90 35.37 -6.97
C ALA A 486 -11.92 36.40 -6.34
N THR A 487 -12.13 36.72 -5.07
CA THR A 487 -11.31 37.58 -4.24
C THR A 487 -11.02 36.85 -2.92
N GLY A 488 -9.94 36.07 -2.88
CA GLY A 488 -9.41 35.52 -1.63
C GLY A 488 -8.55 36.58 -0.91
N ASP A 489 -8.90 36.85 0.34
CA ASP A 489 -8.16 37.49 1.47
C ASP A 489 -7.38 38.82 1.33
N ASP A 490 -7.21 39.37 0.14
CA ASP A 490 -6.85 40.79 -0.10
C ASP A 490 -7.07 41.19 -1.58
N GLY A 491 -7.57 40.27 -2.41
CA GLY A 491 -7.76 40.49 -3.84
C GLY A 491 -6.48 40.37 -4.66
N LEU A 492 -5.38 39.85 -4.09
CA LEU A 492 -4.08 39.75 -4.76
C LEU A 492 -3.67 38.31 -5.11
N ASP A 493 -4.32 37.28 -4.56
CA ASP A 493 -3.91 35.87 -4.77
C ASP A 493 -5.04 34.98 -5.31
N LEU A 494 -4.95 34.65 -6.61
CA LEU A 494 -5.82 33.67 -7.29
C LEU A 494 -5.54 32.22 -6.86
N ASN A 495 -4.45 31.98 -6.12
CA ASN A 495 -4.05 30.70 -5.55
C ASN A 495 -4.18 30.67 -4.03
N ALA A 496 -4.97 31.56 -3.42
CA ALA A 496 -5.21 31.59 -1.98
C ALA A 496 -5.94 30.31 -1.50
N ILE A 497 -5.18 29.21 -1.39
CA ILE A 497 -5.35 28.21 -0.36
C ILE A 497 -5.39 29.02 0.93
N ASN A 498 -6.54 29.05 1.62
CA ASN A 498 -6.69 29.74 2.90
C ASN A 498 -5.38 29.61 3.70
N GLN A 499 -4.69 30.72 3.97
CA GLN A 499 -3.35 30.71 4.57
C GLN A 499 -3.36 30.03 5.95
N ALA A 500 -4.51 30.00 6.62
CA ALA A 500 -4.73 29.26 7.86
C ALA A 500 -4.53 27.73 7.72
N ASP A 501 -4.59 27.21 6.49
CA ASP A 501 -4.73 25.79 6.19
C ASP A 501 -3.44 25.14 5.67
N ARG A 502 -2.39 25.94 5.39
CA ARG A 502 -1.05 25.42 5.07
C ARG A 502 -0.43 24.61 6.21
N LYS A 503 -1.06 24.66 7.40
CA LYS A 503 -0.69 23.96 8.64
C LYS A 503 -1.62 22.80 8.99
N LEU A 504 -2.54 22.39 8.11
CA LEU A 504 -3.29 21.16 8.35
C LEU A 504 -2.33 19.98 8.20
N ASN A 505 -2.16 19.27 9.32
CA ASN A 505 -1.22 18.20 9.49
C ASN A 505 -1.40 17.13 8.40
N CYS A 506 -0.35 16.82 7.62
CA CYS A 506 -0.38 15.83 6.54
C CYS A 506 -0.82 14.42 7.00
N VAL A 507 -0.79 14.17 8.31
CA VAL A 507 -1.26 12.93 8.96
C VAL A 507 -2.79 12.77 8.90
N GLY A 508 -3.54 13.85 8.68
CA GLY A 508 -5.02 13.86 8.64
C GLY A 508 -5.67 13.64 7.26
N CYS A 509 -4.90 13.70 6.17
CA CYS A 509 -5.34 13.31 4.82
C CYS A 509 -5.17 11.79 4.62
#